data_AF-A0A8D8LIE9-F1
#
_entry.id   AF-A0A8D8LIE9-F1
#
_cell.length_a   1.000
_cell.length_b   1.000
_cell.length_c   1.000
_cell.angle_alpha   90.00
_cell.angle_beta   90.00
_cell.angle_gamma   90.00
#
_symmetry.space_group_name_H-M   'P 1'
#
loop_
_entity.id
_entity.type
_entity.pdbx_description
1 polymer ?
#
loop_
_entity_poly.entity_id
_entity_poly.type
_entity_poly.pdbx_seq_one_letter_code
_entity_poly.pdbx_strand_id
1 'polypeptide(L)'
;MATESVQACIEASAELSVAIAETKLLNEKENRLLIIQRKHFEKGIKMVTDQAEEQYIRYISYDWDMIEMIQERRKSAQVRMEDKHQKKTNEVILMFGNNINHLFLDLLKRFPNNLKNWALYLEFCRKMKMHNASFDLVDRMIKVHGDKPIVFAFAAEWTLMRRNNYELARTYLLQGLHSHRDSHDLYLELLKNELEFTSMLKQKYAACANTPERDSTKDDLLAGANCKLVYDDAKNNLKFSEKTIPLFKSMIQMMNKYEFARQFTLDIISDILKEMPKCEWLHDLSAKSHLINKLDTSIHSTPYPLAELE
;
A
#
# COMPACT_ATOMS: atom_id res chain seq x y z
N MET A 1 -34.76 3.58 -19.99
CA MET A 1 -33.41 3.34 -19.44
C MET A 1 -32.93 4.41 -18.46
N ALA A 2 -32.60 5.65 -18.86
CA ALA A 2 -32.07 6.66 -17.91
C ALA A 2 -33.12 7.11 -16.86
N THR A 3 -34.38 7.24 -17.25
CA THR A 3 -35.50 7.61 -16.37
C THR A 3 -35.85 6.50 -15.36
N GLU A 4 -35.83 5.24 -15.79
CA GLU A 4 -36.07 4.07 -14.92
C GLU A 4 -34.96 3.91 -13.87
N SER A 5 -33.70 4.18 -14.24
CA SER A 5 -32.59 4.20 -13.28
C SER A 5 -32.72 5.33 -12.25
N VAL A 6 -33.23 6.51 -12.63
CA VAL A 6 -33.52 7.60 -11.67
C VAL A 6 -34.63 7.21 -10.70
N GLN A 7 -35.67 6.55 -11.21
CA GLN A 7 -36.80 6.13 -10.39
C GLN A 7 -36.38 5.11 -9.33
N ALA A 8 -35.55 4.12 -9.69
CA ALA A 8 -35.00 3.15 -8.73
C ALA A 8 -34.14 3.82 -7.64
N CYS A 9 -33.30 4.81 -7.97
CA CYS A 9 -32.53 5.55 -6.98
C CYS A 9 -33.41 6.40 -6.04
N ILE A 10 -34.53 6.92 -6.56
CA ILE A 10 -35.51 7.67 -5.76
C ILE A 10 -36.21 6.74 -4.78
N GLU A 11 -36.57 5.54 -5.19
CA GLU A 11 -37.19 4.51 -4.35
C GLU A 11 -36.23 4.07 -3.23
N ALA A 12 -34.98 3.76 -3.55
CA ALA A 12 -33.94 3.45 -2.55
C ALA A 12 -33.72 4.61 -1.56
N SER A 13 -33.78 5.86 -2.04
CA SER A 13 -33.68 7.04 -1.17
C SER A 13 -34.93 7.23 -0.29
N ALA A 14 -36.10 6.79 -0.73
CA ALA A 14 -37.32 6.81 0.07
C ALA A 14 -37.27 5.75 1.18
N GLU A 15 -36.82 4.54 0.88
CA GLU A 15 -36.58 3.48 1.87
C GLU A 15 -35.59 3.93 2.96
N LEU A 16 -34.47 4.53 2.54
CA LEU A 16 -33.50 5.12 3.46
C LEU A 16 -34.12 6.19 4.37
N SER A 17 -34.98 7.05 3.81
CA SER A 17 -35.63 8.11 4.58
C SER A 17 -36.59 7.55 5.64
N VAL A 18 -37.34 6.49 5.32
CA VAL A 18 -38.20 5.79 6.28
C VAL A 18 -37.33 5.17 7.39
N ALA A 19 -36.25 4.47 7.00
CA ALA A 19 -35.34 3.85 7.95
C ALA A 19 -34.69 4.87 8.91
N ILE A 20 -34.28 6.03 8.39
CA ILE A 20 -33.73 7.13 9.19
C ILE A 20 -34.78 7.68 10.17
N ALA A 21 -36.02 7.87 9.74
CA ALA A 21 -37.09 8.39 10.60
C ALA A 21 -37.31 7.48 11.83
N GLU A 22 -37.21 6.15 11.64
CA GLU A 22 -37.33 5.16 12.72
C GLU A 22 -36.19 5.21 13.74
N THR A 23 -35.02 5.71 13.36
CA THR A 23 -33.89 5.86 14.31
C THR A 23 -34.09 7.01 15.30
N LYS A 24 -34.98 7.98 15.01
CA LYS A 24 -35.18 9.22 15.77
C LYS A 24 -33.89 10.05 15.98
N LEU A 25 -32.88 9.83 15.14
CA LEU A 25 -31.60 10.55 15.20
C LEU A 25 -31.60 11.85 14.38
N LEU A 26 -32.51 11.96 13.42
CA LEU A 26 -32.66 13.14 12.58
C LEU A 26 -34.06 13.73 12.72
N ASN A 27 -34.12 15.06 12.65
CA ASN A 27 -35.38 15.79 12.64
C ASN A 27 -36.04 15.68 11.26
N GLU A 28 -37.36 15.87 11.22
CA GLU A 28 -38.13 15.74 9.97
C GLU A 28 -37.63 16.71 8.87
N LYS A 29 -37.22 17.93 9.25
CA LYS A 29 -36.64 18.90 8.32
C LYS A 29 -35.33 18.38 7.70
N GLU A 30 -34.46 17.78 8.52
CA GLU A 30 -33.18 17.22 8.05
C GLU A 30 -33.42 16.04 7.10
N ASN A 31 -34.39 15.17 7.43
CA ASN A 31 -34.76 14.03 6.60
C ASN A 31 -35.33 14.48 5.23
N ARG A 32 -36.16 15.53 5.20
CA ARG A 32 -36.65 16.12 3.94
C ARG A 32 -35.52 16.72 3.10
N LEU A 33 -34.58 17.43 3.74
CA LEU A 33 -33.41 17.98 3.05
C LEU A 33 -32.52 16.88 2.46
N LEU A 34 -32.35 15.76 3.16
CA LEU A 34 -31.62 14.60 2.64
C LEU A 34 -32.20 14.09 1.32
N ILE A 35 -33.52 13.91 1.23
CA ILE A 35 -34.17 13.45 0.00
C ILE A 35 -33.92 14.43 -1.14
N ILE A 36 -34.03 15.74 -0.87
CA ILE A 36 -33.83 16.79 -1.88
C ILE A 36 -32.38 16.78 -2.38
N GLN A 37 -31.40 16.70 -1.47
CA GLN A 37 -29.98 16.68 -1.82
C GLN A 37 -29.61 15.44 -2.61
N ARG A 38 -30.03 14.24 -2.18
CA ARG A 38 -29.80 12.99 -2.93
C ARG A 38 -30.40 13.07 -4.34
N LYS A 39 -31.63 13.57 -4.49
CA LYS A 39 -32.25 13.78 -5.80
C LYS A 39 -31.46 14.76 -6.69
N HIS A 40 -30.86 15.79 -6.10
CA HIS A 40 -30.01 16.72 -6.83
C HIS A 40 -28.73 16.03 -7.32
N PHE A 41 -28.04 15.28 -6.45
CA PHE A 41 -26.84 14.52 -6.83
C PHE A 41 -27.13 13.46 -7.90
N GLU A 42 -28.22 12.71 -7.77
CA GLU A 42 -28.65 11.71 -8.76
C GLU A 42 -28.85 12.29 -10.16
N LYS A 43 -29.41 13.51 -10.23
CA LYS A 43 -29.50 14.23 -11.50
C LYS A 43 -28.11 14.65 -12.00
N GLY A 44 -27.27 15.18 -11.12
CA GLY A 44 -25.92 15.64 -11.43
C GLY A 44 -25.03 14.54 -12.00
N ILE A 45 -24.97 13.36 -11.36
CA ILE A 45 -24.13 12.25 -11.82
C ILE A 45 -24.60 11.67 -13.15
N LYS A 46 -25.89 11.82 -13.51
CA LYS A 46 -26.44 11.32 -14.79
C LYS A 46 -26.28 12.28 -15.95
N MET A 47 -25.85 13.53 -15.69
CA MET A 47 -25.53 14.47 -16.76
C MET A 47 -24.30 13.99 -17.55
N VAL A 48 -24.31 14.22 -18.87
CA VAL A 48 -23.16 13.94 -19.77
C VAL A 48 -22.24 15.17 -19.82
N THR A 49 -21.90 15.70 -18.65
CA THR A 49 -21.03 16.89 -18.53
C THR A 49 -19.71 16.49 -17.88
N ASP A 50 -18.67 17.30 -18.13
CA ASP A 50 -17.35 17.14 -17.50
C ASP A 50 -17.40 17.26 -15.97
N GLN A 51 -18.49 17.84 -15.43
CA GLN A 51 -18.73 17.98 -14.00
C GLN A 51 -19.25 16.69 -13.34
N ALA A 52 -19.64 15.67 -14.11
CA ALA A 52 -20.25 14.47 -13.54
C ALA A 52 -19.31 13.74 -12.56
N GLU A 53 -18.01 13.71 -12.83
CA GLU A 53 -17.01 13.14 -11.91
C GLU A 53 -17.00 13.89 -10.57
N GLU A 54 -17.01 15.22 -10.58
CA GLU A 54 -17.07 16.03 -9.37
C GLU A 54 -18.39 15.80 -8.60
N GLN A 55 -19.51 15.60 -9.31
CA GLN A 55 -20.80 15.28 -8.68
C GLN A 55 -20.75 13.93 -7.95
N TYR A 56 -20.06 12.92 -8.49
CA TYR A 56 -19.84 11.66 -7.77
C TYR A 56 -19.07 11.89 -6.47
N ILE A 57 -17.96 12.64 -6.53
CA ILE A 57 -17.14 12.92 -5.35
C ILE A 57 -17.94 13.68 -4.28
N ARG A 58 -18.67 14.73 -4.68
CA ARG A 58 -19.54 15.50 -3.76
C ARG A 58 -20.63 14.63 -3.14
N TYR A 59 -21.24 13.73 -3.92
CA TYR A 59 -22.27 12.84 -3.42
C TYR A 59 -21.69 11.81 -2.43
N ILE A 60 -20.55 11.21 -2.75
CA ILE A 60 -19.85 10.29 -1.86
C ILE A 60 -19.47 10.97 -0.54
N SER A 61 -18.91 12.18 -0.60
CA SER A 61 -18.59 12.95 0.60
C SER A 61 -19.83 13.27 1.42
N TYR A 62 -20.93 13.68 0.78
CA TYR A 62 -22.18 13.93 1.49
C TYR A 62 -22.70 12.70 2.23
N ASP A 63 -22.76 11.54 1.58
CA ASP A 63 -23.20 10.31 2.22
C ASP A 63 -22.23 9.86 3.33
N TRP A 64 -20.93 10.12 3.18
CA TRP A 64 -19.92 9.86 4.20
C TRP A 64 -20.14 10.74 5.44
N ASP A 65 -20.33 12.04 5.25
CA ASP A 65 -20.60 13.00 6.33
C ASP A 65 -21.89 12.64 7.08
N MET A 66 -22.90 12.13 6.37
CA MET A 66 -24.12 11.61 6.97
C MET A 66 -23.86 10.39 7.86
N ILE A 67 -23.01 9.46 7.45
CA ILE A 67 -22.60 8.32 8.30
C ILE A 67 -21.92 8.83 9.57
N GLU A 68 -20.95 9.74 9.44
CA GLU A 68 -20.20 10.27 10.59
C GLU A 68 -21.14 10.98 11.58
N MET A 69 -22.01 11.87 11.08
CA MET A 69 -23.00 12.56 11.89
C MET A 69 -23.95 11.59 12.62
N ILE A 70 -24.45 10.55 11.94
CA ILE A 70 -25.32 9.54 12.55
C ILE A 70 -24.56 8.76 13.65
N GLN A 71 -23.30 8.41 13.39
CA GLN A 71 -22.46 7.72 14.38
C GLN A 71 -22.18 8.59 15.61
N GLU A 72 -21.92 9.88 15.43
CA GLU A 72 -21.72 10.82 16.53
C GLU A 72 -22.99 10.98 17.37
N ARG A 73 -24.14 11.24 16.73
CA ARG A 73 -25.43 11.35 17.43
C ARG A 73 -25.78 10.06 18.17
N ARG A 74 -25.46 8.89 17.60
CA ARG A 74 -25.61 7.59 18.26
C ARG A 74 -24.75 7.50 19.52
N LYS A 75 -23.47 7.90 19.47
CA LYS A 75 -22.57 7.88 20.65
C LYS A 75 -23.12 8.77 21.77
N SER A 76 -23.60 9.96 21.45
CA SER A 76 -24.19 10.88 22.44
C SER A 76 -25.50 10.34 23.04
N ALA A 77 -26.30 9.61 22.25
CA ALA A 77 -27.57 9.02 22.68
C ALA A 77 -27.45 7.60 23.27
N GLN A 78 -26.24 7.02 23.29
CA GLN A 78 -26.04 5.57 23.47
C GLN A 78 -26.60 5.04 24.79
N VAL A 79 -26.58 5.84 25.87
CA VAL A 79 -27.12 5.46 27.19
C VAL A 79 -28.67 5.44 27.21
N ARG A 80 -29.33 6.10 26.26
CA ARG A 80 -30.79 6.31 26.22
C ARG A 80 -31.49 5.56 25.08
N MET A 81 -30.75 4.83 24.26
CA MET A 81 -31.24 4.18 23.06
C MET A 81 -31.65 2.73 23.31
N GLU A 82 -32.91 2.40 23.04
CA GLU A 82 -33.40 1.02 23.01
C GLU A 82 -32.65 0.19 21.96
N ASP A 83 -32.45 -1.11 22.23
CA ASP A 83 -31.73 -2.04 21.33
C ASP A 83 -32.31 -2.07 19.91
N LYS A 84 -33.64 -1.90 19.77
CA LYS A 84 -34.32 -1.82 18.47
C LYS A 84 -33.82 -0.62 17.65
N HIS A 85 -33.68 0.54 18.27
CA HIS A 85 -33.20 1.75 17.60
C HIS A 85 -31.69 1.66 17.28
N GLN A 86 -30.91 0.96 18.11
CA GLN A 86 -29.51 0.69 17.81
C GLN A 86 -29.32 -0.20 16.57
N LYS A 87 -30.12 -1.27 16.46
CA LYS A 87 -30.12 -2.15 15.28
C LYS A 87 -30.52 -1.39 14.02
N LYS A 88 -31.57 -0.56 14.09
CA LYS A 88 -32.01 0.27 12.97
C LYS A 88 -30.94 1.29 12.54
N THR A 89 -30.21 1.85 13.49
CA THR A 89 -29.10 2.76 13.20
C THR A 89 -27.97 2.05 12.42
N ASN A 90 -27.64 0.81 12.79
CA ASN A 90 -26.66 0.01 12.04
C ASN A 90 -27.13 -0.26 10.60
N GLU A 91 -28.42 -0.57 10.42
CA GLU A 91 -29.02 -0.78 9.10
C GLU A 91 -28.89 0.47 8.24
N VAL A 92 -29.22 1.66 8.77
CA VAL A 92 -29.07 2.94 8.07
C VAL A 92 -27.62 3.19 7.67
N ILE A 93 -26.65 2.98 8.58
CA ILE A 93 -25.22 3.14 8.26
C ILE A 93 -24.81 2.20 7.12
N LEU A 94 -25.31 0.96 7.14
CA LEU A 94 -25.05 -0.01 6.08
C LEU A 94 -25.67 0.42 4.75
N MET A 95 -26.89 0.99 4.75
CA MET A 95 -27.52 1.51 3.53
C MET A 95 -26.70 2.63 2.89
N PHE A 96 -26.21 3.60 3.67
CA PHE A 96 -25.30 4.62 3.16
C PHE A 96 -23.99 4.02 2.65
N GLY A 97 -23.39 3.09 3.41
CA GLY A 97 -22.16 2.41 3.00
C GLY A 97 -22.31 1.65 1.67
N ASN A 98 -23.44 0.97 1.48
CA ASN A 98 -23.76 0.29 0.23
C ASN A 98 -23.94 1.30 -0.92
N ASN A 99 -24.61 2.43 -0.67
CA ASN A 99 -24.76 3.47 -1.68
C ASN A 99 -23.41 4.06 -2.11
N ILE A 100 -22.54 4.41 -1.15
CA ILE A 100 -21.18 4.90 -1.44
C ILE A 100 -20.41 3.87 -2.25
N ASN A 101 -20.50 2.58 -1.89
CA ASN A 101 -19.87 1.50 -2.64
C ASN A 101 -20.38 1.44 -4.09
N HIS A 102 -21.70 1.56 -4.31
CA HIS A 102 -22.27 1.64 -5.66
C HIS A 102 -21.79 2.87 -6.44
N LEU A 103 -21.77 4.04 -5.81
CA LEU A 103 -21.28 5.27 -6.42
C LEU A 103 -19.82 5.15 -6.85
N PHE A 104 -18.95 4.54 -6.05
CA PHE A 104 -17.56 4.28 -6.43
C PHE A 104 -17.44 3.30 -7.60
N LEU A 105 -18.21 2.21 -7.60
CA LEU A 105 -18.19 1.25 -8.71
C LEU A 105 -18.62 1.90 -10.03
N ASP A 106 -19.67 2.72 -9.99
CA ASP A 106 -20.13 3.47 -11.16
C ASP A 106 -19.13 4.57 -11.58
N LEU A 107 -18.54 5.28 -10.61
CA LEU A 107 -17.49 6.27 -10.85
C LEU A 107 -16.30 5.65 -11.58
N LEU A 108 -15.80 4.49 -11.10
CA LEU A 108 -14.67 3.81 -11.73
C LEU A 108 -15.00 3.19 -13.09
N LYS A 109 -16.26 2.79 -13.30
CA LYS A 109 -16.72 2.32 -14.61
C LYS A 109 -16.74 3.46 -15.64
N ARG A 110 -17.15 4.65 -15.22
CA ARG A 110 -17.28 5.82 -16.10
C ARG A 110 -15.98 6.60 -16.28
N PHE A 111 -15.16 6.70 -15.24
CA PHE A 111 -13.91 7.45 -15.20
C PHE A 111 -12.74 6.56 -14.76
N PRO A 112 -12.42 5.47 -15.49
CA PRO A 112 -11.40 4.51 -15.08
C PRO A 112 -9.99 5.11 -15.04
N ASN A 113 -9.72 6.14 -15.85
CA ASN A 113 -8.39 6.69 -16.06
C ASN A 113 -7.87 7.58 -14.92
N ASN A 114 -8.72 7.99 -13.97
CA ASN A 114 -8.29 8.84 -12.86
C ASN A 114 -7.86 8.00 -11.66
N LEU A 115 -6.54 7.86 -11.45
CA LEU A 115 -5.95 7.14 -10.32
C LEU A 115 -6.42 7.63 -8.95
N LYS A 116 -6.77 8.92 -8.81
CA LYS A 116 -7.24 9.47 -7.53
C LYS A 116 -8.54 8.80 -7.09
N ASN A 117 -9.43 8.46 -8.03
CA ASN A 117 -10.70 7.80 -7.71
C ASN A 117 -10.48 6.39 -7.15
N TRP A 118 -9.48 5.67 -7.68
CA TRP A 118 -9.10 4.34 -7.16
C TRP A 118 -8.55 4.45 -5.73
N ALA A 119 -7.66 5.41 -5.49
CA ALA A 119 -7.11 5.67 -4.15
C ALA A 119 -8.21 6.04 -3.14
N LEU A 120 -9.16 6.90 -3.53
CA LEU A 120 -10.31 7.27 -2.69
C LEU A 120 -11.20 6.07 -2.37
N TYR A 121 -11.45 5.19 -3.34
CA TYR A 121 -12.26 4.00 -3.10
C TYR A 121 -11.54 2.98 -2.20
N LEU A 122 -10.22 2.82 -2.35
CA LEU A 122 -9.42 2.00 -1.45
C LEU A 122 -9.43 2.52 -0.02
N GLU A 123 -9.29 3.84 0.16
CA GLU A 123 -9.41 4.52 1.46
C GLU A 123 -10.79 4.27 2.10
N PHE A 124 -11.86 4.31 1.31
CA PHE A 124 -13.21 3.93 1.76
C PHE A 124 -13.27 2.47 2.20
N CYS A 125 -12.77 1.52 1.39
CA CYS A 125 -12.71 0.10 1.76
C CYS A 125 -11.89 -0.12 3.05
N ARG A 126 -10.83 0.66 3.26
CA ARG A 126 -10.02 0.64 4.50
C ARG A 126 -10.85 1.05 5.70
N LYS A 127 -11.56 2.18 5.62
CA LYS A 127 -12.42 2.68 6.72
C LYS A 127 -13.59 1.73 7.01
N MET A 128 -14.19 1.13 5.97
CA MET A 128 -15.28 0.17 6.09
C MET A 128 -14.83 -1.27 6.43
N LYS A 129 -13.52 -1.49 6.60
CA LYS A 129 -12.92 -2.82 6.87
C LYS A 129 -13.28 -3.88 5.82
N MET A 130 -13.44 -3.47 4.56
CA MET A 130 -13.73 -4.35 3.43
C MET A 130 -12.43 -4.93 2.85
N HIS A 131 -11.77 -5.81 3.61
CA HIS A 131 -10.42 -6.29 3.27
C HIS A 131 -10.35 -7.04 1.94
N ASN A 132 -11.27 -7.95 1.65
CA ASN A 132 -11.20 -8.75 0.42
C ASN A 132 -11.48 -7.89 -0.81
N ALA A 133 -12.51 -7.04 -0.74
CA ALA A 133 -12.86 -6.12 -1.81
C ALA A 133 -11.72 -5.13 -2.16
N SER A 134 -10.90 -4.73 -1.17
CA SER A 134 -9.77 -3.85 -1.45
C SER A 134 -8.65 -4.54 -2.24
N PHE A 135 -8.42 -5.85 -2.05
CA PHE A 135 -7.45 -6.59 -2.87
C PHE A 135 -7.97 -6.78 -4.30
N ASP A 136 -9.23 -7.17 -4.47
CA ASP A 136 -9.86 -7.27 -5.80
C ASP A 136 -9.85 -5.92 -6.53
N LEU A 137 -9.94 -4.82 -5.79
CA LEU A 137 -9.86 -3.47 -6.33
C LEU A 137 -8.44 -3.11 -6.78
N VAL A 138 -7.40 -3.48 -6.02
CA VAL A 138 -6.00 -3.32 -6.42
C VAL A 138 -5.70 -4.11 -7.71
N ASP A 139 -6.16 -5.35 -7.81
CA ASP A 139 -5.99 -6.16 -9.01
C ASP A 139 -6.66 -5.53 -10.24
N ARG A 140 -7.87 -4.99 -10.07
CA ARG A 140 -8.55 -4.23 -11.12
C ARG A 140 -7.80 -2.95 -11.48
N MET A 141 -7.25 -2.23 -10.51
CA MET A 141 -6.47 -1.02 -10.73
C MET A 141 -5.22 -1.32 -11.57
N ILE A 142 -4.49 -2.40 -11.25
CA ILE A 142 -3.32 -2.85 -12.03
C ILE A 142 -3.72 -3.20 -13.47
N LYS A 143 -4.88 -3.84 -13.68
CA LYS A 143 -5.36 -4.16 -15.04
C LYS A 143 -5.64 -2.91 -15.88
N VAL A 144 -6.12 -1.84 -15.26
CA VAL A 144 -6.46 -0.59 -15.96
C VAL A 144 -5.23 0.32 -16.13
N HIS A 145 -4.37 0.39 -15.12
CA HIS A 145 -3.23 1.31 -15.03
C HIS A 145 -1.86 0.62 -15.03
N GLY A 146 -1.80 -0.58 -15.62
CA GLY A 146 -0.57 -1.37 -15.70
C GLY A 146 0.52 -0.71 -16.55
N ASP A 147 0.19 0.36 -17.28
CA ASP A 147 1.09 1.24 -18.01
C ASP A 147 1.94 2.12 -17.09
N LYS A 148 1.62 2.23 -15.79
CA LYS A 148 2.33 3.11 -14.86
C LYS A 148 3.02 2.30 -13.76
N PRO A 149 4.35 2.44 -13.56
CA PRO A 149 5.07 1.70 -12.53
C PRO A 149 4.57 2.00 -11.11
N ILE A 150 4.12 3.23 -10.85
CA ILE A 150 3.63 3.66 -9.53
C ILE A 150 2.47 2.81 -8.99
N VAL A 151 1.66 2.21 -9.88
CA VAL A 151 0.52 1.37 -9.48
C VAL A 151 0.98 0.07 -8.82
N PHE A 152 2.08 -0.51 -9.28
CA PHE A 152 2.65 -1.71 -8.70
C PHE A 152 3.32 -1.43 -7.35
N ALA A 153 4.04 -0.31 -7.24
CA ALA A 153 4.61 0.14 -5.96
C ALA A 153 3.49 0.36 -4.92
N PHE A 154 2.42 1.05 -5.31
CA PHE A 154 1.27 1.27 -4.45
C PHE A 154 0.58 -0.06 -4.06
N ALA A 155 0.43 -1.01 -4.99
CA ALA A 155 -0.17 -2.31 -4.71
C ALA A 155 0.62 -3.12 -3.67
N ALA A 156 1.96 -3.06 -3.76
CA ALA A 156 2.86 -3.68 -2.80
C ALA A 156 2.74 -3.03 -1.42
N GLU A 157 2.79 -1.70 -1.34
CA GLU A 157 2.61 -0.94 -0.10
C GLU A 157 1.26 -1.23 0.55
N TRP A 158 0.18 -1.24 -0.24
CA TRP A 158 -1.16 -1.56 0.23
C TRP A 158 -1.23 -2.96 0.84
N THR A 159 -0.57 -3.93 0.20
CA THR A 159 -0.54 -5.32 0.68
C THR A 159 0.20 -5.45 1.99
N LEU A 160 1.35 -4.79 2.13
CA LEU A 160 2.13 -4.74 3.37
C LEU A 160 1.32 -4.08 4.49
N MET A 161 0.68 -2.94 4.22
CA MET A 161 -0.15 -2.23 5.19
C MET A 161 -1.33 -3.07 5.71
N ARG A 162 -1.93 -3.93 4.86
CA ARG A 162 -3.17 -4.65 5.19
C ARG A 162 -2.97 -6.07 5.71
N ARG A 163 -1.97 -6.79 5.21
CA ARG A 163 -1.73 -8.21 5.55
C ARG A 163 -0.29 -8.50 5.99
N ASN A 164 0.61 -7.52 5.94
CA ASN A 164 2.05 -7.71 6.19
C ASN A 164 2.62 -8.92 5.39
N ASN A 165 2.16 -9.06 4.15
CA ASN A 165 2.51 -10.19 3.28
C ASN A 165 3.54 -9.75 2.24
N TYR A 166 4.81 -9.96 2.56
CA TYR A 166 5.96 -9.63 1.72
C TYR A 166 6.03 -10.45 0.42
N GLU A 167 5.49 -11.66 0.40
CA GLU A 167 5.50 -12.52 -0.80
C GLU A 167 4.52 -12.01 -1.86
N LEU A 168 3.32 -11.61 -1.44
CA LEU A 168 2.34 -11.00 -2.33
C LEU A 168 2.81 -9.61 -2.79
N ALA A 169 3.41 -8.82 -1.90
CA ALA A 169 4.04 -7.55 -2.27
C ALA A 169 5.15 -7.74 -3.32
N ARG A 170 6.05 -8.71 -3.11
CA ARG A 170 7.07 -9.12 -4.10
C ARG A 170 6.44 -9.46 -5.44
N THR A 171 5.35 -10.21 -5.46
CA THR A 171 4.66 -10.62 -6.69
C THR A 171 4.21 -9.41 -7.51
N TYR A 172 3.59 -8.40 -6.88
CA TYR A 172 3.20 -7.16 -7.57
C TYR A 172 4.39 -6.38 -8.10
N LEU A 173 5.47 -6.27 -7.32
CA LEU A 173 6.69 -5.54 -7.73
C LEU A 173 7.39 -6.22 -8.91
N LEU A 174 7.50 -7.55 -8.89
CA LEU A 174 8.06 -8.34 -10.00
C LEU A 174 7.18 -8.24 -11.26
N GLN A 175 5.85 -8.26 -11.10
CA GLN A 175 4.92 -8.02 -12.21
C GLN A 175 5.13 -6.62 -12.81
N GLY A 176 5.35 -5.61 -11.97
CA GLY A 176 5.68 -4.25 -12.40
C GLY A 176 6.99 -4.18 -13.18
N LEU A 177 8.06 -4.78 -12.66
CA LEU A 177 9.38 -4.83 -13.32
C LEU A 177 9.36 -5.62 -14.63
N HIS A 178 8.48 -6.61 -14.77
CA HIS A 178 8.32 -7.30 -16.05
C HIS A 178 7.93 -6.35 -17.19
N SER A 179 7.04 -5.40 -16.90
CA SER A 179 6.55 -4.39 -17.85
C SER A 179 7.39 -3.11 -17.88
N HIS A 180 8.00 -2.73 -16.75
CA HIS A 180 8.70 -1.46 -16.52
C HIS A 180 10.13 -1.71 -16.03
N ARG A 181 10.96 -2.35 -16.86
CA ARG A 181 12.34 -2.74 -16.53
C ARG A 181 13.29 -1.55 -16.32
N ASP A 182 12.88 -0.36 -16.73
CA ASP A 182 13.63 0.89 -16.60
C ASP A 182 13.28 1.65 -15.30
N SER A 183 12.27 1.19 -14.55
CA SER A 183 11.80 1.90 -13.36
C SER A 183 12.73 1.74 -12.17
N HIS A 184 13.47 2.80 -11.86
CA HIS A 184 14.31 2.89 -10.66
C HIS A 184 13.50 2.71 -9.36
N ASP A 185 12.31 3.31 -9.29
CA ASP A 185 11.47 3.27 -8.09
C ASP A 185 11.01 1.85 -7.74
N LEU A 186 10.65 1.05 -8.76
CA LEU A 186 10.26 -0.35 -8.55
C LEU A 186 11.41 -1.20 -8.03
N TYR A 187 12.64 -0.98 -8.52
CA TYR A 187 13.82 -1.66 -7.99
C TYR A 187 14.10 -1.29 -6.53
N LEU A 188 13.92 -0.02 -6.15
CA LEU A 188 14.10 0.43 -4.77
C LEU A 188 13.06 -0.18 -3.84
N GLU A 189 11.78 -0.15 -4.22
CA GLU A 189 10.70 -0.74 -3.43
C GLU A 189 10.85 -2.26 -3.31
N LEU A 190 11.27 -2.95 -4.39
CA LEU A 190 11.54 -4.39 -4.32
C LEU A 190 12.70 -4.71 -3.40
N LEU A 191 13.81 -3.97 -3.50
CA LEU A 191 14.95 -4.16 -2.61
C LEU A 191 14.56 -3.92 -1.14
N LYS A 192 13.79 -2.86 -0.87
CA LYS A 192 13.27 -2.57 0.47
C LYS A 192 12.40 -3.71 1.00
N ASN A 193 11.46 -4.21 0.19
CA ASN A 193 10.62 -5.35 0.54
C ASN A 193 11.45 -6.60 0.89
N GLU A 194 12.49 -6.91 0.09
CA GLU A 194 13.36 -8.07 0.37
C GLU A 194 14.21 -7.89 1.63
N LEU A 195 14.76 -6.69 1.87
CA LEU A 195 15.54 -6.40 3.08
C LEU A 195 14.70 -6.55 4.35
N GLU A 196 13.49 -5.98 4.34
CA GLU A 196 12.53 -6.09 5.44
C GLU A 196 12.07 -7.55 5.63
N PHE A 197 11.80 -8.27 4.54
CA PHE A 197 11.42 -9.68 4.58
C PHE A 197 12.53 -10.56 5.19
N THR A 198 13.78 -10.44 4.73
CA THR A 198 14.92 -11.19 5.28
C THR A 198 15.14 -10.83 6.75
N SER A 199 15.02 -9.55 7.13
CA SER A 199 15.12 -9.12 8.53
C SER A 199 14.04 -9.77 9.41
N MET A 200 12.78 -9.76 8.95
CA MET A 200 11.66 -10.41 9.63
C MET A 200 11.89 -11.92 9.76
N LEU A 201 12.37 -12.59 8.71
CA LEU A 201 12.71 -14.01 8.77
C LEU A 201 13.77 -14.25 9.84
N LYS A 202 14.91 -13.55 9.81
CA LYS A 202 15.98 -13.72 10.81
C LYS A 202 15.47 -13.59 12.25
N GLN A 203 14.61 -12.61 12.53
CA GLN A 203 14.01 -12.43 13.85
C GLN A 203 13.13 -13.63 14.25
N LYS A 204 12.30 -14.14 13.32
CA LYS A 204 11.47 -15.33 13.56
C LYS A 204 12.31 -16.57 13.84
N TYR A 205 13.36 -16.81 13.05
CA TYR A 205 14.24 -17.97 13.26
C TYR A 205 15.05 -17.88 14.55
N ALA A 206 15.53 -16.69 14.92
CA ALA A 206 16.19 -16.48 16.21
C ALA A 206 15.26 -16.78 17.39
N ALA A 207 13.96 -16.47 17.27
CA ALA A 207 12.96 -16.80 18.28
C ALA A 207 12.57 -18.30 18.31
N CYS A 208 12.73 -19.01 17.19
CA CYS A 208 12.32 -20.41 17.02
C CYS A 208 13.49 -21.42 17.06
N ALA A 209 14.57 -21.11 17.77
CA ALA A 209 15.87 -21.81 17.80
C ALA A 209 15.87 -23.34 18.14
N ASN A 210 14.72 -24.00 18.23
CA ASN A 210 14.55 -25.42 18.58
C ASN A 210 13.95 -26.30 17.46
N THR A 211 13.96 -25.90 16.19
CA THR A 211 13.47 -26.77 15.08
C THR A 211 14.61 -27.25 14.17
N PRO A 212 14.85 -28.58 14.06
CA PRO A 212 15.96 -29.15 13.32
C PRO A 212 15.54 -29.51 11.89
N GLU A 213 15.00 -28.56 11.12
CA GLU A 213 14.77 -28.75 9.69
C GLU A 213 15.61 -27.76 8.89
N ARG A 214 16.84 -28.19 8.56
CA ARG A 214 17.71 -27.49 7.62
C ARG A 214 17.21 -27.72 6.20
N ASP A 215 16.48 -26.73 5.70
CA ASP A 215 16.11 -26.62 4.29
C ASP A 215 17.04 -25.58 3.65
N SER A 216 17.83 -26.00 2.66
CA SER A 216 18.81 -25.13 1.98
C SER A 216 18.18 -23.87 1.40
N THR A 217 16.92 -23.94 0.96
CA THR A 217 16.22 -22.78 0.40
C THR A 217 15.90 -21.71 1.45
N LYS A 218 15.66 -22.13 2.71
CA LYS A 218 15.43 -21.21 3.83
C LYS A 218 16.74 -20.53 4.24
N ASP A 219 17.86 -21.26 4.17
CA ASP A 219 19.19 -20.72 4.47
C ASP A 219 19.60 -19.63 3.46
N ASP A 220 19.32 -19.81 2.17
CA ASP A 220 19.59 -18.79 1.13
C ASP A 220 18.74 -17.53 1.31
N LEU A 221 17.46 -17.68 1.66
CA LEU A 221 16.56 -16.56 1.97
C LEU A 221 17.02 -15.79 3.22
N LEU A 222 17.53 -16.51 4.22
CA LEU A 222 18.15 -15.93 5.42
C LEU A 222 19.48 -15.26 5.11
N ALA A 223 20.25 -15.75 4.14
CA ALA A 223 21.46 -15.06 3.67
C ALA A 223 21.13 -13.77 2.91
N GLY A 224 19.88 -13.58 2.47
CA GLY A 224 19.45 -12.41 1.70
C GLY A 224 19.72 -12.55 0.20
N ALA A 225 19.73 -13.78 -0.34
CA ALA A 225 19.98 -14.05 -1.76
C ALA A 225 19.08 -13.22 -2.69
N ASN A 226 17.81 -12.98 -2.32
CA ASN A 226 16.90 -12.15 -3.10
C ASN A 226 17.40 -10.70 -3.26
N CYS A 227 18.03 -10.12 -2.23
CA CYS A 227 18.58 -8.76 -2.32
C CYS A 227 19.67 -8.68 -3.39
N LYS A 228 20.50 -9.72 -3.50
CA LYS A 228 21.52 -9.84 -4.53
C LYS A 228 20.90 -10.01 -5.93
N LEU A 229 19.88 -10.85 -6.06
CA LEU A 229 19.16 -11.04 -7.33
C LEU A 229 18.53 -9.74 -7.84
N VAL A 230 17.96 -8.92 -6.95
CA VAL A 230 17.41 -7.61 -7.32
C VAL A 230 18.49 -6.68 -7.87
N TYR A 231 19.66 -6.64 -7.23
CA TYR A 231 20.79 -5.86 -7.73
C TYR A 231 21.31 -6.37 -9.07
N ASP A 232 21.49 -7.68 -9.21
CA ASP A 232 21.99 -8.30 -10.43
C ASP A 232 21.04 -8.05 -11.61
N ASP A 233 19.72 -8.16 -11.39
CA ASP A 233 18.72 -7.82 -12.41
C ASP A 233 18.76 -6.34 -12.79
N ALA A 234 18.84 -5.43 -11.81
CA ALA A 234 18.95 -3.99 -12.06
C ALA A 234 20.23 -3.65 -12.85
N LYS A 235 21.36 -4.26 -12.49
CA LYS A 235 22.65 -4.10 -13.18
C LYS A 235 22.56 -4.55 -14.64
N ASN A 236 21.95 -5.71 -14.89
CA ASN A 236 21.82 -6.29 -16.22
C ASN A 236 20.88 -5.48 -17.12
N ASN A 237 19.75 -4.99 -16.59
CA ASN A 237 18.73 -4.28 -17.37
C ASN A 237 19.08 -2.80 -17.59
N LEU A 238 19.57 -2.09 -16.56
CA LEU A 238 19.77 -0.64 -16.61
C LEU A 238 21.17 -0.23 -17.07
N LYS A 239 22.17 -1.11 -16.89
CA LYS A 239 23.61 -0.84 -17.06
C LYS A 239 24.11 0.34 -16.22
N PHE A 240 25.43 0.48 -16.09
CA PHE A 240 26.02 1.64 -15.41
C PHE A 240 26.02 2.85 -16.34
N SER A 241 25.36 3.92 -15.89
CA SER A 241 25.33 5.22 -16.55
C SER A 241 25.16 6.31 -15.51
N GLU A 242 25.46 7.56 -15.86
CA GLU A 242 25.27 8.70 -14.95
C GLU A 242 23.85 8.79 -14.36
N LYS A 243 22.84 8.30 -15.11
CA LYS A 243 21.44 8.28 -14.69
C LYS A 243 21.13 7.18 -13.68
N THR A 244 21.84 6.06 -13.70
CA THR A 244 21.59 4.89 -12.83
C THR A 244 22.42 4.93 -11.55
N ILE A 245 23.47 5.76 -11.49
CA ILE A 245 24.28 6.00 -10.29
C ILE A 245 23.42 6.34 -9.05
N PRO A 246 22.44 7.27 -9.11
CA PRO A 246 21.58 7.58 -7.97
C PRO A 246 20.81 6.37 -7.44
N LEU A 247 20.36 5.48 -8.32
CA LEU A 247 19.67 4.23 -7.94
C LEU A 247 20.60 3.36 -7.09
N PHE A 248 21.80 3.04 -7.61
CA PHE A 248 22.74 2.19 -6.89
C PHE A 248 23.23 2.82 -5.58
N LYS A 249 23.39 4.14 -5.55
CA LYS A 249 23.68 4.88 -4.32
C LYS A 249 22.58 4.69 -3.27
N SER A 250 21.31 4.83 -3.66
CA SER A 250 20.17 4.58 -2.78
C SER A 250 20.10 3.12 -2.32
N MET A 251 20.39 2.16 -3.21
CA MET A 251 20.47 0.74 -2.84
C MET A 251 21.51 0.49 -1.74
N ILE A 252 22.73 1.03 -1.90
CA ILE A 252 23.79 0.93 -0.88
C ILE A 252 23.36 1.55 0.44
N GLN A 253 22.74 2.74 0.41
CA GLN A 253 22.26 3.42 1.62
C GLN A 253 21.20 2.59 2.37
N MET A 254 20.32 1.91 1.64
CA MET A 254 19.32 1.01 2.25
C MET A 254 19.97 -0.24 2.84
N MET A 255 20.88 -0.88 2.09
CA MET A 255 21.59 -2.09 2.53
C MET A 255 22.47 -1.84 3.76
N ASN A 256 23.11 -0.67 3.87
CA ASN A 256 23.97 -0.32 5.02
C ASN A 256 23.26 -0.34 6.38
N LYS A 257 21.92 -0.31 6.41
CA LYS A 257 21.14 -0.45 7.64
C LYS A 257 21.11 -1.89 8.18
N TYR A 258 21.54 -2.86 7.38
CA TYR A 258 21.41 -4.29 7.68
C TYR A 258 22.79 -4.97 7.68
N GLU A 259 23.15 -5.62 8.78
CA GLU A 259 24.48 -6.26 8.91
C GLU A 259 24.70 -7.38 7.89
N PHE A 260 23.64 -8.13 7.57
CA PHE A 260 23.72 -9.21 6.60
C PHE A 260 23.96 -8.73 5.17
N ALA A 261 23.65 -7.47 4.87
CA ALA A 261 23.82 -6.91 3.54
C ALA A 261 25.19 -6.27 3.31
N ARG A 262 26.09 -6.27 4.32
CA ARG A 262 27.44 -5.69 4.22
C ARG A 262 28.24 -6.27 3.06
N GLN A 263 28.20 -7.59 2.86
CA GLN A 263 28.90 -8.25 1.76
C GLN A 263 28.36 -7.79 0.39
N PHE A 264 27.04 -7.68 0.26
CA PHE A 264 26.42 -7.19 -0.97
C PHE A 264 26.80 -5.74 -1.27
N THR A 265 26.84 -4.87 -0.26
CA THR A 265 27.32 -3.49 -0.43
C THR A 265 28.74 -3.45 -1.01
N LEU A 266 29.65 -4.30 -0.52
CA LEU A 266 31.03 -4.37 -1.02
C LEU A 266 31.08 -4.86 -2.47
N ASP A 267 30.28 -5.87 -2.82
CA ASP A 267 30.15 -6.36 -4.21
C ASP A 267 29.71 -5.21 -5.13
N ILE A 268 28.65 -4.48 -4.76
CA ILE A 268 28.12 -3.34 -5.54
C ILE A 268 29.18 -2.26 -5.73
N ILE A 269 29.90 -1.88 -4.65
CA ILE A 269 30.97 -0.88 -4.73
C ILE A 269 32.07 -1.37 -5.68
N SER A 270 32.48 -2.63 -5.56
CA SER A 270 33.54 -3.21 -6.41
C SER A 270 33.15 -3.20 -7.89
N ASP A 271 31.88 -3.48 -8.19
CA ASP A 271 31.36 -3.50 -9.55
C ASP A 271 31.26 -2.08 -10.14
N ILE A 272 30.82 -1.10 -9.36
CA ILE A 272 30.78 0.29 -9.82
C ILE A 272 32.21 0.83 -10.05
N LEU A 273 33.20 0.47 -9.22
CA LEU A 273 34.60 0.89 -9.43
C LEU A 273 35.19 0.32 -10.72
N LYS A 274 34.86 -0.93 -11.07
CA LYS A 274 35.34 -1.57 -12.31
C LYS A 274 34.78 -0.87 -13.55
N GLU A 275 33.49 -0.56 -13.53
CA GLU A 275 32.78 0.00 -14.68
C GLU A 275 32.96 1.53 -14.78
N MET A 276 33.14 2.22 -13.64
CA MET A 276 33.31 3.67 -13.58
C MET A 276 34.45 4.09 -12.61
N PRO A 277 35.72 4.00 -13.05
CA PRO A 277 36.88 4.29 -12.20
C PRO A 277 36.98 5.75 -11.71
N LYS A 278 36.30 6.68 -12.37
CA LYS A 278 36.38 8.13 -12.11
C LYS A 278 35.29 8.67 -11.16
N CYS A 279 34.47 7.80 -10.55
CA CYS A 279 33.42 8.23 -9.62
C CYS A 279 34.01 8.66 -8.26
N GLU A 280 34.30 9.96 -8.09
CA GLU A 280 34.90 10.54 -6.87
C GLU A 280 34.16 10.16 -5.57
N TRP A 281 32.82 10.22 -5.55
CA TRP A 281 32.03 9.90 -4.37
C TRP A 281 32.15 8.43 -3.91
N LEU A 282 32.51 7.53 -4.81
CA LEU A 282 32.61 6.09 -4.54
C LEU A 282 33.98 5.73 -3.94
N HIS A 283 35.02 6.51 -4.25
CA HIS A 283 36.33 6.39 -3.61
C HIS A 283 36.26 6.76 -2.13
N ASP A 284 35.53 7.82 -1.77
CA ASP A 284 35.28 8.21 -0.39
C ASP A 284 34.50 7.13 0.39
N LEU A 285 33.51 6.51 -0.25
CA LEU A 285 32.71 5.45 0.35
C LEU A 285 33.50 4.15 0.49
N SER A 286 34.29 3.80 -0.53
CA SER A 286 35.19 2.63 -0.53
C SER A 286 36.29 2.78 0.52
N ALA A 287 36.88 3.97 0.67
CA ALA A 287 37.86 4.25 1.72
C ALA A 287 37.25 4.06 3.12
N LYS A 288 36.02 4.54 3.34
CA LYS A 288 35.29 4.34 4.60
C LYS A 288 34.95 2.88 4.86
N SER A 289 34.50 2.12 3.85
CA SER A 289 34.17 0.70 4.00
C SER A 289 35.42 -0.17 4.21
N HIS A 290 36.55 0.16 3.57
CA HIS A 290 37.85 -0.48 3.82
C HIS A 290 38.35 -0.25 5.25
N LEU A 291 38.14 0.95 5.81
CA LEU A 291 38.50 1.25 7.20
C LEU A 291 37.65 0.44 8.19
N ILE A 292 36.35 0.29 7.93
CA ILE A 292 35.45 -0.53 8.76
C ILE A 292 35.84 -2.01 8.71
N ASN A 293 36.12 -2.56 7.52
CA ASN A 293 36.58 -3.94 7.38
C ASN A 293 37.95 -4.17 8.07
N LYS A 294 38.88 -3.21 7.99
CA LYS A 294 40.17 -3.30 8.69
C LYS A 294 40.01 -3.33 10.21
N LEU A 295 39.08 -2.54 10.75
CA LEU A 295 38.77 -2.54 12.19
C LEU A 295 38.18 -3.88 12.64
N ASP A 296 37.22 -4.45 11.91
CA ASP A 296 36.64 -5.77 12.21
C ASP A 296 37.68 -6.90 12.11
N THR A 297 38.58 -6.88 11.12
CA THR A 297 39.67 -7.86 11.03
C THR A 297 40.69 -7.73 12.17
N SER A 298 40.91 -6.51 12.69
CA SER A 298 41.84 -6.28 13.80
C SER A 298 41.31 -6.79 15.15
N ILE A 299 39.98 -6.81 15.33
CA ILE A 299 39.31 -7.33 16.53
C ILE A 299 39.31 -8.87 16.55
N HIS A 300 39.35 -9.52 15.38
CA HIS A 300 39.45 -10.97 15.25
C HIS A 300 40.88 -11.51 15.05
N SER A 301 41.88 -10.64 14.93
CA SER A 301 43.29 -11.03 14.75
C SER A 301 44.17 -10.82 15.98
N THR A 302 43.62 -10.46 17.16
CA THR A 302 44.40 -10.50 18.40
C THR A 302 44.39 -11.94 18.94
N PRO A 303 45.52 -12.67 18.89
CA PRO A 303 45.62 -13.91 19.64
C PRO A 303 45.65 -13.50 21.12
N TYR A 304 44.66 -13.92 21.89
CA TYR A 304 44.76 -13.88 23.34
C TYR A 304 46.05 -14.62 23.74
N PRO A 305 47.03 -13.98 24.39
CA PRO A 305 48.14 -14.71 24.98
C PRO A 305 47.58 -15.43 26.21
N LEU A 306 47.31 -16.72 26.08
CA LEU A 306 47.28 -17.62 27.22
C LEU A 306 48.73 -17.85 27.66
N ALA A 307 49.28 -16.91 28.42
CA ALA A 307 50.51 -17.11 29.16
C ALA A 307 50.52 -16.19 30.39
N GLU A 308 50.81 -16.79 31.53
CA GLU A 308 51.22 -16.18 32.79
C GLU A 308 50.11 -15.50 33.60
N LEU A 309 49.50 -16.28 34.49
CA LEU A 309 49.50 -15.99 35.92
C LEU A 309 49.37 -17.32 36.67
N GLU A 310 50.50 -17.74 37.25
CA GLU A 310 50.56 -18.59 38.45
C GLU A 310 49.80 -17.95 39.62
#